data_AF-A0A4Q5R6H5-F1
#
_entry.id   AF-A0A4Q5R6H5-F1
#
_cell.length_a   1.000
_cell.length_b   1.000
_cell.length_c   1.000
_cell.angle_alpha   90.00
_cell.angle_beta   90.00
_cell.angle_gamma   90.00
#
_symmetry.space_group_name_H-M   'P 1'
#
loop_
_entity.id
_entity.type
_entity.pdbx_description
1 polymer ?
#
loop_
_entity_poly.entity_id
_entity_poly.type
_entity_poly.pdbx_seq_one_letter_code
_entity_poly.pdbx_strand_id
1 'polypeptide(L)'
;MELSKNYDPATVEEKWYKHWQEKRYFHSEPDHRPAYSVVIPPPNVTGVLHMGHTLNETVQDILVRKARMSGFNVCWVPGSDHASIATEAKVVQMLEKEKGIRKSDLSREEFLRYAFEWKEKYGNIIYHQIAKLGCSVDWDRVTFTMDPHYYQAVMKVFVDLYKKDKIYRGARMIHWDPAARTALSDEEVEYRDIQGKLYFVKYLVINDEPTGNPHVPVEAPRYITVATQRPETIMGDTAVCVNPNDERYASLRGKHVVVPLVNRKVPVIFDDYVDPAFGTGALKITPAHDINDYNIGLKHNLEVIDTLNEDGTISAAAEVLVGLDRFDARKKAVDQLREDGLLLKEEDYTTRLGFSQRSGAVVEPRISTQWFVKMKELAGPALAEVLENRITIHPGEKFLATYKYWLENVKDWCISRQLWWGQQIPAWYDEEGTCYVAETLDHLLQERPELKGAKLEQDKDVMDTWFSSWLWPIEVFKGITQPGNPEINYYYPTAVLVTGQDIIFFWVARMIMSGMEFKQERPFADVYFTGMVRDKQGRKMSKQLGNSPDLLELIE
;
A
#
# COMPACT_ATOMS: atom_id res chain seq x y z
N MET A 1 -44.95 31.37 -16.96
CA MET A 1 -43.99 31.29 -15.84
C MET A 1 -43.70 32.72 -15.44
N GLU A 2 -44.20 33.18 -14.29
CA GLU A 2 -43.74 34.46 -13.75
C GLU A 2 -42.26 34.31 -13.40
N LEU A 3 -41.42 35.17 -13.96
CA LEU A 3 -39.99 35.16 -13.69
C LEU A 3 -39.77 35.80 -12.31
N SER A 4 -39.32 34.98 -11.35
CA SER A 4 -38.77 35.47 -10.09
C SER A 4 -37.66 36.49 -10.36
N LYS A 5 -37.58 37.54 -9.53
CA LYS A 5 -36.49 38.53 -9.61
C LYS A 5 -35.12 37.92 -9.30
N ASN A 6 -35.08 36.84 -8.51
CA ASN A 6 -33.87 36.14 -8.12
C ASN A 6 -33.85 34.73 -8.72
N TYR A 7 -32.69 34.31 -9.23
CA TYR A 7 -32.47 32.93 -9.65
C TYR A 7 -32.40 32.03 -8.41
N ASP A 8 -33.22 30.98 -8.38
CA ASP A 8 -33.22 29.94 -7.35
C ASP A 8 -32.69 28.64 -7.98
N PRO A 9 -31.40 28.30 -7.79
CA PRO A 9 -30.79 27.12 -8.39
C PRO A 9 -31.47 25.83 -7.97
N ALA A 10 -31.84 25.69 -6.69
CA ALA A 10 -32.36 24.45 -6.13
C ALA A 10 -33.62 23.96 -6.87
N THR A 11 -34.54 24.89 -7.17
CA THR A 11 -35.77 24.56 -7.90
C THR A 11 -35.53 24.15 -9.35
N VAL A 12 -34.48 24.69 -9.97
CA VAL A 12 -34.15 24.44 -11.38
C VAL A 12 -33.36 23.14 -11.53
N GLU A 13 -32.36 22.93 -10.68
CA GLU A 13 -31.48 21.77 -10.67
C GLU A 13 -32.25 20.48 -10.38
N GLU A 14 -33.08 20.46 -9.34
CA GLU A 14 -33.89 19.29 -8.98
C GLU A 14 -34.85 18.89 -10.12
N LYS A 15 -35.52 19.90 -10.70
CA LYS A 15 -36.44 19.69 -11.83
C LYS A 15 -35.74 19.05 -13.03
N TRP A 16 -34.59 19.60 -13.44
CA TRP A 16 -33.89 19.11 -14.64
C TRP A 16 -33.24 17.76 -14.41
N TYR A 17 -32.64 17.52 -13.24
CA TYR A 17 -32.02 16.24 -12.96
C TYR A 17 -33.04 15.10 -12.96
N LYS A 18 -34.19 15.32 -12.30
CA LYS A 18 -35.31 14.39 -12.32
C LYS A 18 -35.80 14.11 -13.74
N HIS A 19 -35.95 15.15 -14.57
CA HIS A 19 -36.34 15.00 -15.97
C HIS A 19 -35.34 14.13 -16.76
N TRP A 20 -34.03 14.34 -16.59
CA TRP A 20 -33.00 13.55 -17.28
C TRP A 20 -32.99 12.08 -16.87
N GLN A 21 -33.20 11.79 -15.58
CA GLN A 21 -33.31 10.43 -15.06
C GLN A 21 -34.56 9.72 -15.58
N GLU A 22 -35.74 10.36 -15.50
CA GLU A 22 -37.01 9.80 -15.98
C GLU A 22 -36.96 9.50 -17.49
N LYS A 23 -36.24 10.33 -18.26
CA LYS A 23 -36.04 10.13 -19.70
C LYS A 23 -34.86 9.24 -20.05
N ARG A 24 -34.12 8.72 -19.05
CA ARG A 24 -32.95 7.85 -19.22
C ARG A 24 -31.89 8.42 -20.15
N TYR A 25 -31.66 9.74 -20.14
CA TYR A 25 -30.70 10.39 -21.05
C TYR A 25 -29.23 10.03 -20.80
N PHE A 26 -28.91 9.46 -19.63
CA PHE A 26 -27.55 9.07 -19.27
C PHE A 26 -27.22 7.63 -19.62
N HIS A 27 -28.25 6.81 -19.90
CA HIS A 27 -28.11 5.41 -20.27
C HIS A 27 -27.41 5.25 -21.62
N SER A 28 -26.47 4.31 -21.71
CA SER A 28 -25.71 4.04 -22.92
C SER A 28 -25.62 2.55 -23.21
N GLU A 29 -25.99 2.15 -24.43
CA GLU A 29 -25.85 0.79 -24.97
C GLU A 29 -25.06 0.82 -26.27
N PRO A 30 -24.27 -0.21 -26.59
CA PRO A 30 -23.53 -0.28 -27.85
C PRO A 30 -24.42 -0.02 -29.08
N ASP A 31 -24.01 0.91 -29.94
CA ASP A 31 -24.73 1.26 -31.16
C ASP A 31 -23.79 1.67 -32.30
N HIS A 32 -24.34 2.25 -33.37
CA HIS A 32 -23.61 2.61 -34.58
C HIS A 32 -22.77 3.90 -34.47
N ARG A 33 -22.98 4.71 -33.42
CA ARG A 33 -22.21 5.94 -33.20
C ARG A 33 -20.81 5.59 -32.71
N PRO A 34 -19.81 6.48 -32.87
CA PRO A 34 -18.52 6.29 -32.22
C PRO A 34 -18.67 6.34 -30.70
N ALA A 35 -18.06 5.37 -30.00
CA ALA A 35 -18.05 5.33 -28.54
C ALA A 35 -17.21 6.47 -27.96
N TYR A 36 -17.65 7.00 -26.81
CA TYR A 36 -16.87 7.88 -25.96
C TYR A 36 -17.10 7.47 -24.51
N SER A 37 -16.26 6.58 -24.00
CA SER A 37 -16.36 6.05 -22.65
C SER A 37 -15.38 6.73 -21.71
N VAL A 38 -15.83 6.99 -20.48
CA VAL A 38 -15.01 7.50 -19.37
C VAL A 38 -15.40 6.70 -18.13
N VAL A 39 -14.41 6.38 -17.30
CA VAL A 39 -14.64 5.70 -16.03
C VAL A 39 -14.27 6.64 -14.88
N ILE A 40 -15.19 6.83 -13.94
CA ILE A 40 -14.90 7.64 -12.74
C ILE A 40 -13.82 6.91 -11.93
N PRO A 41 -12.77 7.60 -11.46
CA PRO A 41 -11.91 7.07 -10.40
C PRO A 41 -12.75 6.69 -9.20
N PRO A 42 -12.94 5.39 -8.91
CA PRO A 42 -13.96 4.95 -7.98
C PRO A 42 -13.66 5.52 -6.58
N PRO A 43 -14.52 6.40 -6.02
CA PRO A 43 -14.25 6.98 -4.72
C PRO A 43 -14.26 5.90 -3.64
N ASN A 44 -13.35 6.03 -2.68
CA ASN A 44 -13.26 5.10 -1.55
C ASN A 44 -14.50 5.22 -0.66
N VAL A 45 -15.08 4.09 -0.24
CA VAL A 45 -16.24 4.03 0.68
C VAL A 45 -15.89 4.38 2.15
N THR A 46 -15.12 5.45 2.36
CA THR A 46 -14.58 5.87 3.67
C THR A 46 -15.28 7.09 4.25
N GLY A 47 -16.29 7.64 3.55
CA GLY A 47 -17.06 8.81 3.97
C GLY A 47 -17.75 9.50 2.78
N VAL A 48 -17.91 10.82 2.86
CA VAL A 48 -18.50 11.69 1.82
C VAL A 48 -17.51 12.20 0.75
N LEU A 49 -17.94 12.82 -0.33
CA LEU A 49 -17.06 13.49 -1.28
C LEU A 49 -16.47 14.78 -0.70
N HIS A 50 -15.42 15.30 -1.34
CA HIS A 50 -14.73 16.54 -0.96
C HIS A 50 -14.41 17.33 -2.23
N MET A 51 -13.97 18.59 -2.12
CA MET A 51 -13.78 19.47 -3.28
C MET A 51 -12.84 18.91 -4.37
N GLY A 52 -11.87 18.07 -4.01
CA GLY A 52 -11.05 17.35 -5.00
C GLY A 52 -11.85 16.41 -5.91
N HIS A 53 -12.83 15.67 -5.36
CA HIS A 53 -13.74 14.82 -6.13
C HIS A 53 -14.64 15.69 -7.02
N THR A 54 -15.19 16.77 -6.47
CA THR A 54 -16.01 17.73 -7.22
C THR A 54 -15.28 18.30 -8.44
N LEU A 55 -14.01 18.69 -8.29
CA LEU A 55 -13.19 19.15 -9.42
C LEU A 55 -13.03 18.04 -10.47
N ASN A 56 -12.73 16.83 -10.02
CA ASN A 56 -12.49 15.70 -10.90
C ASN A 56 -13.74 15.31 -11.70
N GLU A 57 -14.89 15.17 -11.03
CA GLU A 57 -16.19 14.85 -11.63
C GLU A 57 -16.69 15.96 -12.54
N THR A 58 -16.51 17.24 -12.16
CA THR A 58 -16.87 18.38 -13.02
C THR A 58 -16.11 18.36 -14.34
N VAL A 59 -14.79 18.11 -14.30
CA VAL A 59 -13.97 18.03 -15.53
C VAL A 59 -14.44 16.88 -16.42
N GLN A 60 -14.73 15.71 -15.84
CA GLN A 60 -15.27 14.59 -16.59
C GLN A 60 -16.64 14.92 -17.20
N ASP A 61 -17.56 15.50 -16.43
CA ASP A 61 -18.91 15.86 -16.89
C ASP A 61 -18.87 16.85 -18.08
N ILE A 62 -17.95 17.82 -18.07
CA ILE A 62 -17.73 18.73 -19.20
C ILE A 62 -17.34 17.95 -20.47
N LEU A 63 -16.40 17.00 -20.36
CA LEU A 63 -15.91 16.22 -21.49
C LEU A 63 -17.00 15.32 -22.07
N VAL A 64 -17.71 14.59 -21.21
CA VAL A 64 -18.76 13.65 -21.63
C VAL A 64 -19.97 14.39 -22.20
N ARG A 65 -20.37 15.55 -21.65
CA ARG A 65 -21.44 16.38 -22.23
C ARG A 65 -21.07 16.92 -23.60
N LYS A 66 -19.84 17.43 -23.75
CA LYS A 66 -19.33 17.90 -25.05
C LYS A 66 -19.33 16.76 -26.08
N ALA A 67 -18.84 15.58 -25.71
CA ALA A 67 -18.85 14.40 -26.59
C ALA A 67 -20.28 14.01 -27.00
N ARG A 68 -21.22 13.99 -26.04
CA ARG A 68 -22.63 13.65 -26.29
C ARG A 68 -23.25 14.64 -27.29
N MET A 69 -22.99 15.94 -27.11
CA MET A 69 -23.43 17.00 -28.03
C MET A 69 -22.75 16.95 -29.40
N SER A 70 -21.58 16.29 -29.50
CA SER A 70 -20.81 16.13 -30.74
C SER A 70 -21.16 14.84 -31.50
N GLY A 71 -22.19 14.10 -31.06
CA GLY A 71 -22.70 12.91 -31.76
C GLY A 71 -22.12 11.57 -31.31
N PHE A 72 -21.28 11.55 -30.27
CA PHE A 72 -20.75 10.29 -29.71
C PHE A 72 -21.80 9.55 -28.89
N ASN A 73 -21.67 8.22 -28.81
CA ASN A 73 -22.35 7.43 -27.80
C ASN A 73 -21.53 7.45 -26.51
N VAL A 74 -22.02 8.20 -25.54
CA VAL A 74 -21.28 8.50 -24.32
C VAL A 74 -21.67 7.55 -23.21
N CYS A 75 -20.70 6.81 -22.69
CA CYS A 75 -20.85 5.97 -21.50
C CYS A 75 -19.94 6.49 -20.40
N TRP A 76 -20.51 7.06 -19.34
CA TRP A 76 -19.75 7.56 -18.20
C TRP A 76 -20.07 6.70 -16.97
N VAL A 77 -19.14 5.83 -16.59
CA VAL A 77 -19.39 4.78 -15.61
C VAL A 77 -19.07 5.26 -14.19
N PRO A 78 -20.05 5.30 -13.28
CA PRO A 78 -19.83 5.55 -11.87
C PRO A 78 -19.49 4.27 -11.11
N GLY A 79 -18.89 4.41 -9.94
CA GLY A 79 -18.65 3.28 -9.05
C GLY A 79 -17.94 3.68 -7.77
N SER A 80 -17.63 2.71 -6.93
CA SER A 80 -16.91 2.92 -5.68
C SER A 80 -15.89 1.83 -5.41
N ASP A 81 -14.87 2.18 -4.63
CA ASP A 81 -13.79 1.28 -4.27
C ASP A 81 -13.90 0.85 -2.80
N HIS A 82 -13.72 -0.44 -2.54
CA HIS A 82 -13.76 -1.01 -1.21
C HIS A 82 -12.66 -0.48 -0.30
N ALA A 83 -11.53 -0.04 -0.86
CA ALA A 83 -10.46 0.68 -0.14
C ALA A 83 -9.97 -0.04 1.13
N SER A 84 -9.83 -1.36 1.06
CA SER A 84 -9.36 -2.34 2.07
C SER A 84 -8.93 -1.69 3.41
N ILE A 85 -7.64 -1.33 3.56
CA ILE A 85 -7.06 -0.76 4.79
C ILE A 85 -7.86 0.43 5.34
N ALA A 86 -8.26 1.36 4.46
CA ALA A 86 -8.89 2.61 4.87
C ALA A 86 -10.33 2.39 5.36
N THR A 87 -11.09 1.54 4.67
CA THR A 87 -12.46 1.19 5.08
C THR A 87 -12.43 0.34 6.34
N GLU A 88 -11.55 -0.66 6.42
CA GLU A 88 -11.41 -1.50 7.60
C GLU A 88 -11.09 -0.66 8.85
N ALA A 89 -10.12 0.26 8.77
CA ALA A 89 -9.80 1.15 9.88
C ALA A 89 -11.01 2.01 10.32
N LYS A 90 -11.83 2.46 9.38
CA LYS A 90 -13.06 3.23 9.68
C LYS A 90 -14.14 2.37 10.32
N VAL A 91 -14.33 1.15 9.84
CA VAL A 91 -15.30 0.19 10.39
C VAL A 91 -14.89 -0.21 11.80
N VAL A 92 -13.61 -0.50 12.04
CA VAL A 92 -13.08 -0.79 13.40
C VAL A 92 -13.31 0.40 14.33
N GLN A 93 -12.96 1.62 13.89
CA GLN A 93 -13.19 2.83 14.68
C GLN A 93 -14.67 3.06 15.01
N MET A 94 -15.57 2.79 14.06
CA MET A 94 -17.02 2.88 14.26
C MET A 94 -17.53 1.80 15.23
N LEU A 95 -17.07 0.55 15.10
CA LEU A 95 -17.41 -0.54 16.00
C LEU A 95 -17.01 -0.22 17.44
N GLU A 96 -15.79 0.27 17.65
CA GLU A 96 -15.29 0.62 18.99
C GLU A 96 -16.04 1.82 19.58
N LYS A 97 -16.21 2.91 18.81
CA LYS A 97 -16.79 4.16 19.33
C LYS A 97 -18.31 4.13 19.46
N GLU A 98 -19.00 3.57 18.48
CA GLU A 98 -20.46 3.63 18.41
C GLU A 98 -21.13 2.39 19.00
N LYS A 99 -20.45 1.22 18.94
CA LYS A 99 -21.02 -0.05 19.39
C LYS A 99 -20.29 -0.66 20.59
N GLY A 100 -19.11 -0.16 20.96
CA GLY A 100 -18.29 -0.75 22.02
C GLY A 100 -17.76 -2.16 21.70
N ILE A 101 -17.72 -2.53 20.41
CA ILE A 101 -17.30 -3.86 19.95
C ILE A 101 -15.85 -3.78 19.48
N ARG A 102 -14.99 -4.69 19.94
CA ARG A 102 -13.62 -4.82 19.44
C ARG A 102 -13.59 -5.82 18.29
N LYS A 103 -12.80 -5.54 17.26
CA LYS A 103 -12.63 -6.44 16.10
C LYS A 103 -12.20 -7.85 16.52
N SER A 104 -11.35 -7.98 17.54
CA SER A 104 -10.86 -9.25 18.06
C SER A 104 -11.95 -10.17 18.62
N ASP A 105 -13.11 -9.59 18.98
CA ASP A 105 -14.23 -10.33 19.56
C ASP A 105 -15.22 -10.83 18.48
N LEU A 106 -14.94 -10.57 17.19
CA LEU A 106 -15.77 -10.93 16.04
C LEU A 106 -15.14 -12.06 15.22
N SER A 107 -15.99 -12.86 14.58
CA SER A 107 -15.59 -13.65 13.42
C SER A 107 -15.44 -12.76 12.18
N ARG A 108 -14.71 -13.25 11.17
CA ARG A 108 -14.60 -12.55 9.88
C ARG A 108 -15.96 -12.31 9.23
N GLU A 109 -16.85 -13.29 9.27
CA GLU A 109 -18.19 -13.18 8.68
C GLU A 109 -19.01 -12.06 9.34
N GLU A 110 -18.99 -11.97 10.67
CA GLU A 110 -19.65 -10.89 11.41
C GLU A 110 -19.04 -9.53 11.08
N PHE A 111 -17.72 -9.44 11.01
CA PHE A 111 -17.05 -8.20 10.63
C PHE A 111 -17.41 -7.76 9.19
N LEU A 112 -17.44 -8.69 8.23
CA LEU A 112 -17.82 -8.39 6.85
C LEU A 112 -19.23 -7.83 6.77
N ARG A 113 -20.18 -8.33 7.58
CA ARG A 113 -21.54 -7.76 7.65
C ARG A 113 -21.52 -6.27 8.03
N TYR A 114 -20.78 -5.90 9.06
CA TYR A 114 -20.65 -4.48 9.45
C TYR A 114 -19.93 -3.64 8.39
N ALA A 115 -18.94 -4.20 7.71
CA ALA A 115 -18.25 -3.51 6.62
C ALA A 115 -19.16 -3.28 5.41
N PHE A 116 -20.05 -4.23 5.08
CA PHE A 116 -21.07 -4.03 4.06
C PHE A 116 -22.14 -3.01 4.47
N GLU A 117 -22.60 -3.01 5.74
CA GLU A 117 -23.50 -1.97 6.26
C GLU A 117 -22.88 -0.57 6.11
N TRP A 118 -21.59 -0.43 6.43
CA TRP A 118 -20.84 0.79 6.22
C TRP A 118 -20.77 1.18 4.74
N LYS A 119 -20.44 0.23 3.85
CA LYS A 119 -20.42 0.44 2.40
C LYS A 119 -21.76 0.94 1.87
N GLU A 120 -22.88 0.34 2.30
CA GLU A 120 -24.22 0.76 1.86
C GLU A 120 -24.53 2.18 2.32
N LYS A 121 -24.24 2.51 3.58
CA LYS A 121 -24.46 3.86 4.12
C LYS A 121 -23.67 4.92 3.33
N TYR A 122 -22.37 4.74 3.20
CA TYR A 122 -21.51 5.77 2.60
C TYR A 122 -21.50 5.76 1.07
N GLY A 123 -21.67 4.60 0.44
CA GLY A 123 -21.86 4.49 -1.00
C GLY A 123 -23.09 5.27 -1.46
N ASN A 124 -24.22 5.12 -0.77
CA ASN A 124 -25.44 5.88 -1.08
C ASN A 124 -25.26 7.39 -0.94
N ILE A 125 -24.49 7.86 0.06
CA ILE A 125 -24.18 9.28 0.21
C ILE A 125 -23.31 9.79 -0.95
N ILE A 126 -22.28 9.04 -1.33
CA ILE A 126 -21.41 9.39 -2.47
C ILE A 126 -22.24 9.50 -3.75
N TYR A 127 -23.08 8.53 -4.05
CA TYR A 127 -23.91 8.56 -5.25
C TYR A 127 -24.93 9.70 -5.23
N HIS A 128 -25.50 10.01 -4.06
CA HIS A 128 -26.36 11.18 -3.91
C HIS A 128 -25.62 12.49 -4.19
N GLN A 129 -24.38 12.62 -3.73
CA GLN A 129 -23.54 13.79 -3.98
C GLN A 129 -23.20 13.95 -5.48
N ILE A 130 -22.82 12.87 -6.16
CA ILE A 130 -22.59 12.85 -7.61
C ILE A 130 -23.86 13.26 -8.36
N ALA A 131 -25.03 12.77 -7.94
CA ALA A 131 -26.32 13.15 -8.52
C ALA A 131 -26.64 14.64 -8.30
N LYS A 132 -26.40 15.16 -7.08
CA LYS A 132 -26.62 16.58 -6.73
C LYS A 132 -25.68 17.54 -7.46
N LEU A 133 -24.46 17.10 -7.80
CA LEU A 133 -23.58 17.85 -8.71
C LEU A 133 -24.13 17.96 -10.14
N GLY A 134 -25.18 17.20 -10.48
CA GLY A 134 -25.74 17.17 -11.82
C GLY A 134 -24.97 16.29 -12.79
N CYS A 135 -24.10 15.40 -12.30
CA CYS A 135 -23.30 14.53 -13.15
C CYS A 135 -24.17 13.60 -14.01
N SER A 136 -23.84 13.53 -15.31
CA SER A 136 -24.59 12.77 -16.33
C SER A 136 -24.11 11.31 -16.51
N VAL A 137 -23.87 10.64 -15.37
CA VAL A 137 -23.36 9.26 -15.28
C VAL A 137 -24.43 8.21 -15.60
N ASP A 138 -23.99 7.05 -16.09
CA ASP A 138 -24.87 5.90 -16.34
C ASP A 138 -25.10 5.12 -15.04
N TRP A 139 -26.20 5.45 -14.34
CA TRP A 139 -26.56 4.86 -13.05
C TRP A 139 -26.86 3.36 -13.09
N ASP A 140 -27.21 2.81 -14.26
CA ASP A 140 -27.49 1.38 -14.40
C ASP A 140 -26.19 0.54 -14.39
N ARG A 141 -25.03 1.21 -14.44
CA ARG A 141 -23.68 0.61 -14.48
C ARG A 141 -22.87 0.82 -13.20
N VAL A 142 -23.50 1.31 -12.13
CA VAL A 142 -22.83 1.50 -10.84
C VAL A 142 -22.15 0.19 -10.43
N THR A 143 -20.82 0.25 -10.30
CA THR A 143 -19.99 -0.91 -9.98
C THR A 143 -19.27 -0.69 -8.65
N PHE A 144 -19.15 -1.74 -7.86
CA PHE A 144 -18.33 -1.77 -6.66
C PHE A 144 -17.25 -2.86 -6.79
N THR A 145 -16.02 -2.58 -6.35
CA THR A 145 -14.87 -3.49 -6.57
C THR A 145 -14.98 -4.83 -5.85
N MET A 146 -15.93 -5.02 -4.92
CA MET A 146 -16.26 -6.32 -4.32
C MET A 146 -17.63 -6.87 -4.75
N ASP A 147 -18.26 -6.34 -5.80
CA ASP A 147 -19.43 -6.98 -6.40
C ASP A 147 -19.08 -8.37 -6.91
N PRO A 148 -20.02 -9.34 -6.96
CA PRO A 148 -19.72 -10.73 -7.31
C PRO A 148 -18.96 -10.91 -8.64
N HIS A 149 -19.35 -10.17 -9.68
CA HIS A 149 -18.67 -10.21 -10.98
C HIS A 149 -17.23 -9.67 -10.88
N TYR A 150 -17.05 -8.56 -10.17
CA TYR A 150 -15.75 -7.93 -10.01
C TYR A 150 -14.83 -8.82 -9.16
N TYR A 151 -15.34 -9.39 -8.07
CA TYR A 151 -14.61 -10.36 -7.24
C TYR A 151 -14.12 -11.55 -8.07
N GLN A 152 -14.99 -12.10 -8.93
CA GLN A 152 -14.64 -13.19 -9.85
C GLN A 152 -13.51 -12.79 -10.82
N ALA A 153 -13.55 -11.58 -11.38
CA ALA A 153 -12.48 -11.08 -12.24
C ALA A 153 -11.13 -11.04 -11.53
N VAL A 154 -11.11 -10.57 -10.27
CA VAL A 154 -9.87 -10.50 -9.50
C VAL A 154 -9.33 -11.90 -9.19
N MET A 155 -10.20 -12.87 -8.84
CA MET A 155 -9.77 -14.27 -8.65
C MET A 155 -9.15 -14.85 -9.92
N LYS A 156 -9.82 -14.66 -11.06
CA LYS A 156 -9.36 -15.15 -12.36
C LYS A 156 -8.02 -14.55 -12.75
N VAL A 157 -7.83 -13.25 -12.53
CA VAL A 157 -6.57 -12.55 -12.80
C VAL A 157 -5.44 -13.05 -11.90
N PHE A 158 -5.71 -13.28 -10.60
CA PHE A 158 -4.71 -13.87 -9.72
C PHE A 158 -4.25 -15.25 -10.21
N VAL A 159 -5.21 -16.12 -10.52
CA VAL A 159 -4.92 -17.49 -10.99
C VAL A 159 -4.18 -17.47 -12.34
N ASP A 160 -4.58 -16.60 -13.28
CA ASP A 160 -3.91 -16.45 -14.57
C ASP A 160 -2.46 -15.98 -14.41
N LEU A 161 -2.22 -14.94 -13.61
CA LEU A 161 -0.86 -14.44 -13.36
C LEU A 161 -0.01 -15.45 -12.59
N TYR A 162 -0.60 -16.23 -11.68
CA TYR A 162 0.09 -17.33 -11.00
C TYR A 162 0.48 -18.43 -11.98
N LYS A 163 -0.43 -18.87 -12.87
CA LYS A 163 -0.16 -19.86 -13.92
C LYS A 163 0.90 -19.39 -14.93
N LYS A 164 1.07 -18.07 -15.09
CA LYS A 164 2.12 -17.44 -15.91
C LYS A 164 3.44 -17.20 -15.17
N ASP A 165 3.61 -17.71 -13.96
CA ASP A 165 4.77 -17.47 -13.09
C ASP A 165 5.03 -15.98 -12.78
N LYS A 166 4.03 -15.11 -12.95
CA LYS A 166 4.11 -13.67 -12.64
C LYS A 166 3.73 -13.37 -11.20
N ILE A 167 2.98 -14.24 -10.54
CA ILE A 167 2.73 -14.19 -9.09
C ILE A 167 3.55 -15.28 -8.40
N TYR A 168 4.17 -14.94 -7.28
CA TYR A 168 4.85 -15.91 -6.42
C TYR A 168 4.65 -15.56 -4.94
N ARG A 169 4.89 -16.54 -4.07
CA ARG A 169 4.88 -16.38 -2.61
C ARG A 169 6.29 -16.53 -2.07
N GLY A 170 6.72 -15.63 -1.18
CA GLY A 170 8.06 -15.72 -0.59
C GLY A 170 8.27 -14.83 0.62
N ALA A 171 9.24 -15.18 1.45
CA ALA A 171 9.67 -14.36 2.58
C ALA A 171 10.55 -13.21 2.09
N ARG A 172 10.16 -11.96 2.38
CA ARG A 172 10.95 -10.76 2.10
C ARG A 172 10.81 -9.76 3.22
N MET A 173 11.76 -8.83 3.29
CA MET A 173 11.58 -7.60 4.07
C MET A 173 10.48 -6.77 3.42
N ILE A 174 9.42 -6.48 4.17
CA ILE A 174 8.27 -5.70 3.74
C ILE A 174 8.12 -4.46 4.61
N HIS A 175 7.36 -3.50 4.11
CA HIS A 175 6.83 -2.41 4.92
C HIS A 175 5.63 -2.91 5.72
N TRP A 176 5.68 -2.75 7.03
CA TRP A 176 4.63 -3.16 7.95
C TRP A 176 4.02 -1.95 8.66
N ASP A 177 2.70 -1.87 8.70
CA ASP A 177 1.96 -0.90 9.50
C ASP A 177 1.61 -1.52 10.86
N PRO A 178 2.26 -1.14 11.98
CA PRO A 178 1.98 -1.75 13.27
C PRO A 178 0.59 -1.38 13.84
N ALA A 179 0.03 -0.25 13.41
CA ALA A 179 -1.28 0.19 13.87
C ALA A 179 -2.41 -0.57 13.15
N ALA A 180 -2.27 -0.77 11.84
CA ALA A 180 -3.22 -1.54 11.04
C ALA A 180 -2.93 -3.06 11.02
N ARG A 181 -1.74 -3.48 11.49
CA ARG A 181 -1.23 -4.86 11.50
C ARG A 181 -1.28 -5.53 10.12
N THR A 182 -0.75 -4.84 9.12
CA THR A 182 -0.74 -5.34 7.74
C THR A 182 0.49 -4.87 6.98
N ALA A 183 0.87 -5.65 5.96
CA ALA A 183 1.83 -5.24 4.95
C ALA A 183 1.34 -4.00 4.18
N LEU A 184 2.30 -3.19 3.73
CA LEU A 184 2.14 -2.04 2.84
C LEU A 184 2.98 -2.24 1.57
N SER A 185 2.51 -1.70 0.45
CA SER A 185 3.37 -1.52 -0.74
C SER A 185 4.32 -0.33 -0.56
N ASP A 186 5.42 -0.30 -1.31
CA ASP A 186 6.41 0.80 -1.28
C ASP A 186 5.75 2.16 -1.52
N GLU A 187 4.75 2.21 -2.41
CA GLU A 187 4.04 3.45 -2.74
C GLU A 187 3.18 3.97 -1.56
N GLU A 188 2.71 3.10 -0.67
CA GLU A 188 1.90 3.46 0.51
C GLU A 188 2.71 4.06 1.67
N VAL A 189 4.03 4.19 1.50
CA VAL A 189 4.95 4.74 2.51
C VAL A 189 5.31 6.20 2.18
N GLU A 190 4.90 7.12 3.04
CA GLU A 190 5.25 8.53 2.96
C GLU A 190 6.50 8.83 3.79
N TYR A 191 7.56 9.27 3.14
CA TYR A 191 8.78 9.66 3.84
C TYR A 191 8.76 11.11 4.31
N ARG A 192 9.12 11.34 5.58
CA ARG A 192 9.22 12.67 6.19
C ARG A 192 10.55 12.80 6.91
N ASP A 193 11.17 13.97 6.80
CA ASP A 193 12.36 14.30 7.58
C ASP A 193 11.91 14.73 8.99
N ILE A 194 12.48 14.08 9.99
CA ILE A 194 12.24 14.36 11.40
C ILE A 194 13.56 14.63 12.12
N GLN A 195 13.50 15.46 13.16
CA GLN A 195 14.62 15.61 14.08
C GLN A 195 14.60 14.43 15.06
N GLY A 196 15.66 13.64 15.03
CA GLY A 196 15.89 12.51 15.92
C GLY A 196 17.25 12.63 16.61
N LYS A 197 17.71 11.50 17.12
CA LYS A 197 19.02 11.40 17.77
C LYS A 197 19.81 10.22 17.21
N LEU A 198 21.12 10.40 17.13
CA LEU A 198 22.10 9.35 16.90
C LEU A 198 22.79 9.01 18.22
N TYR A 199 22.67 7.76 18.63
CA TYR A 199 23.21 7.22 19.88
C TYR A 199 24.51 6.47 19.60
N PHE A 200 25.55 6.77 20.37
CA PHE A 200 26.85 6.12 20.26
C PHE A 200 27.00 5.11 21.39
N VAL A 201 26.86 3.82 21.08
CA VAL A 201 26.77 2.73 22.06
C VAL A 201 28.01 1.85 22.00
N LYS A 202 28.58 1.53 23.16
CA LYS A 202 29.76 0.68 23.31
C LYS A 202 29.36 -0.78 23.40
N TYR A 203 30.01 -1.63 22.60
CA TYR A 203 29.92 -3.08 22.65
C TYR A 203 31.25 -3.61 23.16
N LEU A 204 31.22 -4.47 24.18
CA LEU A 204 32.43 -5.02 24.80
C LEU A 204 33.06 -6.05 23.84
N VAL A 205 34.33 -5.88 23.48
CA VAL A 205 35.09 -6.83 22.66
C VAL A 205 35.53 -8.00 23.54
N ILE A 206 35.19 -9.22 23.11
CA ILE A 206 35.62 -10.44 23.77
C ILE A 206 37.01 -10.80 23.25
N ASN A 207 37.98 -10.85 24.14
CA ASN A 207 39.27 -11.46 23.87
C ASN A 207 39.13 -12.97 23.99
N ASP A 208 39.17 -13.69 22.87
CA ASP A 208 39.30 -15.16 22.91
C ASP A 208 40.68 -15.52 23.51
N GLU A 209 40.60 -16.20 24.65
CA GLU A 209 41.60 -16.85 25.52
C GLU A 209 42.62 -16.06 26.37
N PRO A 210 42.80 -16.48 27.64
CA PRO A 210 43.82 -15.98 28.53
C PRO A 210 45.17 -16.38 27.98
N THR A 211 46.07 -15.42 27.76
CA THR A 211 47.49 -15.77 27.62
C THR A 211 47.83 -16.62 28.84
N GLY A 212 48.30 -17.86 28.66
CA GLY A 212 48.71 -18.78 29.74
C GLY A 212 49.93 -18.26 30.55
N ASN A 213 50.11 -16.94 30.59
CA ASN A 213 51.15 -16.21 31.24
C ASN A 213 50.53 -15.39 32.39
N PRO A 214 50.71 -15.81 33.65
CA PRO A 214 50.16 -15.13 34.83
C PRO A 214 50.76 -13.74 35.11
N HIS A 215 51.55 -13.19 34.19
CA HIS A 215 52.20 -11.87 34.32
C HIS A 215 51.76 -10.86 33.25
N VAL A 216 50.79 -11.20 32.39
CA VAL A 216 50.17 -10.23 31.49
C VAL A 216 49.04 -9.53 32.25
N PRO A 217 49.09 -8.20 32.45
CA PRO A 217 47.99 -7.47 33.07
C PRO A 217 46.70 -7.72 32.30
N VAL A 218 45.59 -7.88 33.01
CA VAL A 218 44.25 -7.85 32.38
C VAL A 218 44.13 -6.49 31.69
N GLU A 219 44.19 -6.48 30.36
CA GLU A 219 43.96 -5.26 29.59
C GLU A 219 42.59 -4.69 29.99
N ALA A 220 42.51 -3.36 30.15
CA ALA A 220 41.24 -2.69 30.38
C ALA A 220 40.23 -3.14 29.30
N PRO A 221 38.93 -3.28 29.65
CA PRO A 221 37.92 -3.77 28.71
C PRO A 221 37.94 -2.93 27.43
N ARG A 222 38.17 -3.60 26.31
CA ARG A 222 38.18 -2.97 24.99
C ARG A 222 36.77 -2.89 24.45
N TYR A 223 36.38 -1.74 23.90
CA TYR A 223 35.06 -1.53 23.32
C TYR A 223 35.16 -1.15 21.85
N ILE A 224 34.15 -1.55 21.07
CA ILE A 224 33.82 -0.94 19.79
C ILE A 224 32.59 -0.06 19.99
N THR A 225 32.60 1.14 19.42
CA THR A 225 31.44 2.05 19.49
C THR A 225 30.66 1.96 18.19
N VAL A 226 29.36 1.74 18.27
CA VAL A 226 28.41 1.73 17.15
C VAL A 226 27.52 2.95 17.22
N ALA A 227 27.26 3.57 16.08
CA ALA A 227 26.25 4.63 15.96
C ALA A 227 24.90 4.03 15.53
N THR A 228 23.83 4.34 16.26
CA THR A 228 22.48 3.90 15.88
C THR A 228 21.42 4.91 16.26
N GLN A 229 20.33 4.96 15.49
CA GLN A 229 19.14 5.76 15.81
C GLN A 229 18.04 4.94 16.48
N ARG A 230 18.22 3.61 16.57
CA ARG A 230 17.22 2.67 17.09
C ARG A 230 17.77 1.80 18.24
N PRO A 231 18.09 2.37 19.41
CA PRO A 231 18.53 1.62 20.58
C PRO A 231 17.61 0.45 20.98
N GLU A 232 16.31 0.56 20.74
CA GLU A 232 15.33 -0.50 21.00
C GLU A 232 15.50 -1.75 20.12
N THR A 233 16.32 -1.67 19.06
CA THR A 233 16.58 -2.81 18.17
C THR A 233 17.91 -3.52 18.48
N ILE A 234 18.71 -3.00 19.42
CA ILE A 234 20.01 -3.58 19.81
C ILE A 234 19.86 -5.03 20.29
N MET A 235 18.76 -5.34 20.97
CA MET A 235 18.44 -6.70 21.45
C MET A 235 18.33 -7.72 20.32
N GLY A 236 18.14 -7.28 19.07
CA GLY A 236 18.07 -8.12 17.88
C GLY A 236 19.38 -8.22 17.11
N ASP A 237 20.46 -7.61 17.61
CA ASP A 237 21.74 -7.60 16.90
C ASP A 237 22.35 -8.99 16.82
N THR A 238 22.80 -9.36 15.63
CA THR A 238 23.44 -10.66 15.37
C THR A 238 24.87 -10.54 14.84
N ALA A 239 25.34 -9.31 14.57
CA ALA A 239 26.74 -8.98 14.38
C ALA A 239 27.01 -7.47 14.57
N VAL A 240 28.30 -7.11 14.67
CA VAL A 240 28.76 -5.73 14.39
C VAL A 240 29.56 -5.76 13.11
N CYS A 241 29.22 -4.91 12.15
CA CYS A 241 29.87 -4.84 10.85
C CYS A 241 30.78 -3.61 10.76
N VAL A 242 31.97 -3.80 10.20
CA VAL A 242 32.96 -2.75 9.94
C VAL A 242 33.48 -2.87 8.51
N ASN A 243 34.03 -1.79 7.96
CA ASN A 243 34.61 -1.85 6.61
C ASN A 243 35.95 -2.62 6.61
N PRO A 244 36.21 -3.53 5.64
CA PRO A 244 37.51 -4.19 5.44
C PRO A 244 38.71 -3.27 5.36
N ASN A 245 38.54 -2.07 4.82
CA ASN A 245 39.58 -1.08 4.58
C ASN A 245 39.74 -0.07 5.72
N ASP A 246 38.96 -0.19 6.80
CA ASP A 246 39.07 0.67 7.97
C ASP A 246 40.14 0.14 8.94
N GLU A 247 41.34 0.71 8.87
CA GLU A 247 42.48 0.31 9.69
C GLU A 247 42.22 0.39 11.20
N ARG A 248 41.28 1.25 11.65
CA ARG A 248 40.90 1.39 13.07
C ARG A 248 40.38 0.08 13.64
N TYR A 249 39.74 -0.75 12.82
CA TYR A 249 39.06 -1.98 13.23
C TYR A 249 39.73 -3.26 12.74
N ALA A 250 40.85 -3.17 12.01
CA ALA A 250 41.55 -4.34 11.44
C ALA A 250 41.87 -5.44 12.48
N SER A 251 42.20 -5.05 13.71
CA SER A 251 42.50 -5.99 14.81
C SER A 251 41.28 -6.71 15.40
N LEU A 252 40.06 -6.39 14.96
CA LEU A 252 38.81 -7.04 15.38
C LEU A 252 38.41 -8.21 14.48
N ARG A 253 39.21 -8.54 13.45
CA ARG A 253 38.94 -9.67 12.56
C ARG A 253 38.89 -10.98 13.34
N GLY A 254 37.78 -11.72 13.19
CA GLY A 254 37.53 -12.98 13.90
C GLY A 254 37.22 -12.81 15.39
N LYS A 255 37.10 -11.58 15.89
CA LYS A 255 36.70 -11.31 17.27
C LYS A 255 35.18 -11.27 17.40
N HIS A 256 34.74 -11.32 18.64
CA HIS A 256 33.34 -11.23 19.01
C HIS A 256 33.12 -10.02 19.92
N VAL A 257 31.88 -9.58 19.99
CA VAL A 257 31.44 -8.55 20.92
C VAL A 257 30.23 -9.01 21.71
N VAL A 258 30.00 -8.36 22.85
CA VAL A 258 28.81 -8.54 23.67
C VAL A 258 27.78 -7.48 23.29
N VAL A 259 26.60 -7.94 22.88
CA VAL A 259 25.44 -7.08 22.61
C VAL A 259 24.95 -6.49 23.94
N PRO A 260 24.89 -5.15 24.08
CA PRO A 260 24.34 -4.50 25.26
C PRO A 260 22.89 -4.93 25.56
N LEU A 261 22.46 -4.76 26.82
CA LEU A 261 21.12 -5.12 27.34
C LEU A 261 20.83 -6.62 27.47
N VAL A 262 21.30 -7.46 26.54
CA VAL A 262 21.03 -8.92 26.52
C VAL A 262 22.27 -9.77 26.74
N ASN A 263 23.46 -9.17 26.76
CA ASN A 263 24.75 -9.85 26.99
C ASN A 263 25.04 -11.03 26.04
N ARG A 264 24.48 -11.01 24.83
CA ARG A 264 24.67 -12.04 23.80
C ARG A 264 26.01 -11.87 23.09
N LYS A 265 26.75 -12.96 22.86
CA LYS A 265 28.00 -12.97 22.07
C LYS A 265 27.66 -12.99 20.58
N VAL A 266 28.17 -12.02 19.81
CA VAL A 266 27.99 -11.92 18.36
C VAL A 266 29.32 -11.64 17.63
N PRO A 267 29.51 -12.09 16.39
CA PRO A 267 30.74 -11.85 15.64
C PRO A 267 30.91 -10.39 15.20
N VAL A 268 32.17 -9.98 15.02
CA VAL A 268 32.52 -8.79 14.24
C VAL A 268 32.79 -9.22 12.80
N ILE A 269 31.94 -8.77 11.88
CA ILE A 269 32.03 -9.08 10.45
C ILE A 269 32.58 -7.88 9.67
N PHE A 270 33.09 -8.15 8.46
CA PHE A 270 33.69 -7.15 7.59
C PHE A 270 32.98 -7.11 6.26
N ASP A 271 32.42 -5.96 5.89
CA ASP A 271 31.67 -5.75 4.65
C ASP A 271 31.92 -4.36 4.08
N ASP A 272 32.08 -4.28 2.76
CA ASP A 272 32.33 -3.04 2.01
C ASP A 272 31.12 -2.10 1.96
N TYR A 273 29.93 -2.60 2.32
CA TYR A 273 28.73 -1.78 2.51
C TYR A 273 28.89 -0.69 3.58
N VAL A 274 29.67 -0.94 4.64
CA VAL A 274 29.79 0.01 5.76
C VAL A 274 30.67 1.19 5.33
N ASP A 275 30.14 2.41 5.43
CA ASP A 275 30.91 3.63 5.19
C ASP A 275 31.81 3.95 6.39
N PRO A 276 33.16 3.94 6.25
CA PRO A 276 34.08 4.30 7.33
C PRO A 276 33.90 5.73 7.86
N ALA A 277 33.39 6.65 7.02
CA ALA A 277 33.22 8.06 7.37
C ALA A 277 31.93 8.33 8.16
N PHE A 278 30.94 7.44 8.09
CA PHE A 278 29.66 7.63 8.77
C PHE A 278 29.70 7.17 10.23
N GLY A 279 29.27 8.04 11.15
CA GLY A 279 29.20 7.73 12.58
C GLY A 279 30.57 7.34 13.15
N THR A 280 30.75 6.06 13.46
CA THR A 280 32.02 5.51 13.94
C THR A 280 32.78 4.70 12.90
N GLY A 281 32.17 4.36 11.75
CA GLY A 281 32.66 3.33 10.84
C GLY A 281 32.33 1.90 11.27
N ALA A 282 31.52 1.74 12.33
CA ALA A 282 30.98 0.47 12.80
C ALA A 282 29.45 0.53 12.88
N LEU A 283 28.79 -0.49 12.34
CA LEU A 283 27.35 -0.60 12.20
C LEU A 283 26.84 -1.83 12.96
N LYS A 284 25.77 -1.71 13.75
CA LYS A 284 25.07 -2.89 14.29
C LYS A 284 24.29 -3.57 13.16
N ILE A 285 24.28 -4.89 13.14
CA ILE A 285 23.50 -5.65 12.16
C ILE A 285 22.32 -6.30 12.85
N THR A 286 21.12 -5.86 12.50
CA THR A 286 19.85 -6.35 13.03
C THR A 286 18.95 -6.86 11.90
N PRO A 287 19.17 -8.09 11.39
CA PRO A 287 18.58 -8.55 10.14
C PRO A 287 17.05 -8.51 10.07
N ALA A 288 16.35 -8.58 11.20
CA ALA A 288 14.88 -8.56 11.23
C ALA A 288 14.26 -7.18 10.99
N HIS A 289 15.01 -6.09 11.14
CA HIS A 289 14.45 -4.73 11.32
C HIS A 289 15.02 -3.65 10.39
N ASP A 290 15.92 -4.01 9.47
CA ASP A 290 16.43 -3.15 8.40
C ASP A 290 16.77 -3.98 7.16
N ILE A 291 16.46 -3.46 5.97
CA ILE A 291 16.64 -4.19 4.70
C ILE A 291 18.11 -4.41 4.35
N ASN A 292 18.99 -3.46 4.68
CA ASN A 292 20.42 -3.58 4.40
C ASN A 292 21.06 -4.54 5.40
N ASP A 293 20.69 -4.43 6.68
CA ASP A 293 21.10 -5.40 7.70
C ASP A 293 20.64 -6.82 7.34
N TYR A 294 19.42 -6.96 6.79
CA TYR A 294 18.92 -8.25 6.31
C TYR A 294 19.78 -8.82 5.17
N ASN A 295 20.11 -8.00 4.18
CA ASN A 295 20.94 -8.42 3.04
C ASN A 295 22.35 -8.81 3.49
N ILE A 296 22.95 -8.06 4.42
CA ILE A 296 24.23 -8.41 5.04
C ILE A 296 24.09 -9.70 5.85
N GLY A 297 23.00 -9.85 6.61
CA GLY A 297 22.68 -11.06 7.35
C GLY A 297 22.62 -12.29 6.46
N LEU A 298 21.96 -12.20 5.30
CA LEU A 298 21.94 -13.27 4.29
C LEU A 298 23.35 -13.56 3.74
N LYS A 299 24.11 -12.52 3.39
CA LYS A 299 25.47 -12.64 2.83
C LYS A 299 26.45 -13.33 3.79
N HIS A 300 26.32 -13.06 5.09
CA HIS A 300 27.20 -13.60 6.14
C HIS A 300 26.56 -14.75 6.94
N ASN A 301 25.39 -15.25 6.52
CA ASN A 301 24.65 -16.33 7.17
C ASN A 301 24.40 -16.08 8.68
N LEU A 302 23.94 -14.88 9.01
CA LEU A 302 23.61 -14.48 10.37
C LEU A 302 22.20 -14.91 10.77
N GLU A 303 22.00 -15.11 12.06
CA GLU A 303 20.68 -15.36 12.64
C GLU A 303 19.76 -14.13 12.48
N VAL A 304 18.45 -14.39 12.38
CA VAL A 304 17.41 -13.36 12.31
C VAL A 304 16.61 -13.40 13.61
N ILE A 305 16.71 -12.35 14.41
CA ILE A 305 16.02 -12.23 15.71
C ILE A 305 14.98 -11.12 15.62
N ASP A 306 13.71 -11.50 15.48
CA ASP A 306 12.58 -10.56 15.42
C ASP A 306 12.16 -10.11 16.82
N THR A 307 12.73 -8.99 17.26
CA THR A 307 12.44 -8.36 18.55
C THR A 307 11.15 -7.53 18.60
N LEU A 308 10.33 -7.50 17.54
CA LEU A 308 9.07 -6.75 17.51
C LEU A 308 7.89 -7.67 17.19
N ASN A 309 6.80 -7.51 17.95
CA ASN A 309 5.51 -8.09 17.62
C ASN A 309 4.86 -7.31 16.47
N GLU A 310 3.82 -7.90 15.88
CA GLU A 310 3.04 -7.29 14.78
C GLU A 310 2.42 -5.93 15.13
N ASP A 311 2.20 -5.62 16.41
CA ASP A 311 1.68 -4.32 16.84
C ASP A 311 2.77 -3.30 17.19
N GLY A 312 4.04 -3.64 16.97
CA GLY A 312 5.18 -2.78 17.26
C GLY A 312 5.59 -2.76 18.73
N THR A 313 5.01 -3.64 19.57
CA THR A 313 5.52 -3.89 20.92
C THR A 313 6.74 -4.81 20.90
N ILE A 314 7.57 -4.76 21.94
CA ILE A 314 8.76 -5.61 22.05
C ILE A 314 8.34 -7.08 22.25
N SER A 315 8.87 -7.97 21.40
CA SER A 315 8.58 -9.41 21.42
C SER A 315 9.34 -10.15 22.53
N ALA A 316 8.94 -11.39 22.80
CA ALA A 316 9.66 -12.24 23.77
C ALA A 316 11.11 -12.53 23.35
N ALA A 317 11.42 -12.51 22.05
CA ALA A 317 12.77 -12.74 21.53
C ALA A 317 13.77 -11.62 21.87
N ALA A 318 13.28 -10.46 22.32
CA ALA A 318 14.12 -9.36 22.79
C ALA A 318 14.69 -9.60 24.20
N GLU A 319 14.17 -10.59 24.94
CA GLU A 319 14.51 -10.99 26.32
C GLU A 319 14.17 -9.95 27.40
N VAL A 320 14.44 -8.67 27.14
CA VAL A 320 14.18 -7.54 28.03
C VAL A 320 13.21 -6.55 27.38
N LEU A 321 12.61 -5.67 28.18
CA LEU A 321 11.64 -4.65 27.73
C LEU A 321 10.37 -5.21 27.05
N VAL A 322 10.13 -6.51 27.18
CA VAL A 322 9.02 -7.25 26.54
C VAL A 322 7.67 -6.60 26.85
N GLY A 323 6.84 -6.46 25.80
CA GLY A 323 5.49 -5.92 25.89
C GLY A 323 5.40 -4.38 25.91
N LEU A 324 6.52 -3.66 25.95
CA LEU A 324 6.51 -2.20 25.81
C LEU A 324 6.35 -1.80 24.34
N ASP A 325 5.69 -0.66 24.08
CA ASP A 325 5.75 -0.05 22.74
C ASP A 325 7.19 0.35 22.40
N ARG A 326 7.60 0.16 21.14
CA ARG A 326 8.96 0.41 20.66
C ARG A 326 9.52 1.80 20.98
N PHE A 327 8.69 2.84 21.02
CA PHE A 327 9.18 4.20 21.33
C PHE A 327 9.43 4.38 22.82
N ASP A 328 8.66 3.72 23.68
CA ASP A 328 8.91 3.71 25.12
C ASP A 328 10.05 2.76 25.48
N ALA A 329 10.16 1.63 24.78
CA ALA A 329 11.32 0.74 24.85
C ALA A 329 12.60 1.47 24.44
N ARG A 330 12.57 2.34 23.41
CA ARG A 330 13.70 3.18 23.03
C ARG A 330 14.19 4.06 24.17
N LYS A 331 13.27 4.76 24.85
CA LYS A 331 13.63 5.62 26.01
C LYS A 331 14.29 4.79 27.11
N LYS A 332 13.68 3.66 27.49
CA LYS A 332 14.22 2.79 28.53
C LYS A 332 15.56 2.15 28.17
N ALA A 333 15.73 1.73 26.91
CA ALA A 333 16.99 1.20 26.41
C ALA A 333 18.10 2.24 26.54
N VAL A 334 17.83 3.50 26.16
CA VAL A 334 18.79 4.60 26.30
C VAL A 334 19.16 4.86 27.76
N ASP A 335 18.18 4.86 28.66
CA ASP A 335 18.42 5.07 30.09
C ASP A 335 19.26 3.94 30.68
N GLN A 336 18.95 2.68 30.38
CA GLN A 336 19.73 1.53 30.82
C GLN A 336 21.17 1.57 30.28
N LEU A 337 21.36 1.88 28.99
CA LEU A 337 22.69 2.01 28.39
C LEU A 337 23.51 3.12 29.06
N ARG A 338 22.86 4.19 29.52
CA ARG A 338 23.52 5.28 30.26
C ARG A 338 23.92 4.85 31.66
N GLU A 339 23.03 4.17 32.38
CA GLU A 339 23.28 3.61 33.71
C GLU A 339 24.44 2.60 33.70
N ASP A 340 24.51 1.77 32.65
CA ASP A 340 25.57 0.78 32.45
C ASP A 340 26.91 1.40 31.96
N GLY A 341 26.94 2.70 31.70
CA GLY A 341 28.13 3.40 31.16
C GLY A 341 28.49 3.02 29.72
N LEU A 342 27.57 2.37 29.01
CA LEU A 342 27.72 1.90 27.63
C LEU A 342 27.29 2.96 26.60
N LEU A 343 26.50 3.96 26.98
CA LEU A 343 26.20 5.11 26.15
C LEU A 343 27.34 6.15 26.21
N LEU A 344 28.03 6.36 25.09
CA LEU A 344 29.16 7.30 25.00
C LEU A 344 28.68 8.75 24.84
N LYS A 345 27.77 9.01 23.91
CA LYS A 345 27.19 10.32 23.62
C LYS A 345 25.91 10.19 22.80
N GLU A 346 25.16 11.30 22.73
CA GLU A 346 23.98 11.50 21.88
C GLU A 346 24.21 12.73 21.02
N GLU A 347 23.84 12.67 19.75
CA GLU A 347 23.91 13.80 18.82
C GLU A 347 22.57 13.98 18.11
N ASP A 348 22.17 15.24 17.89
CA ASP A 348 20.98 15.53 17.09
C ASP A 348 21.24 15.12 15.63
N TYR A 349 20.27 14.43 15.04
CA TYR A 349 20.41 13.90 13.68
C TYR A 349 19.08 13.97 12.95
N THR A 350 19.09 14.50 11.73
CA THR A 350 17.91 14.54 10.88
C THR A 350 17.73 13.21 10.18
N THR A 351 16.59 12.55 10.41
CA THR A 351 16.29 11.22 9.91
C THR A 351 15.11 11.27 8.97
N ARG A 352 15.22 10.57 7.84
CA ARG A 352 14.10 10.33 6.96
C ARG A 352 13.37 9.05 7.38
N LEU A 353 12.16 9.17 7.93
CA LEU A 353 11.33 8.04 8.35
C LEU A 353 10.13 7.85 7.43
N GLY A 354 9.75 6.59 7.21
CA GLY A 354 8.54 6.20 6.49
C GLY A 354 7.32 6.17 7.40
N PHE A 355 6.22 6.73 6.93
CA PHE A 355 4.93 6.73 7.61
C PHE A 355 3.87 6.08 6.71
N SER A 356 2.97 5.30 7.28
CA SER A 356 1.81 4.77 6.56
C SER A 356 0.96 5.93 6.05
N GLN A 357 0.68 5.98 4.74
CA GLN A 357 -0.19 6.99 4.15
C GLN A 357 -1.60 6.96 4.78
N ARG A 358 -2.04 5.80 5.29
CA ARG A 358 -3.40 5.59 5.79
C ARG A 358 -3.51 5.85 7.29
N SER A 359 -2.69 5.18 8.10
CA SER A 359 -2.77 5.28 9.56
C SER A 359 -1.92 6.42 10.12
N GLY A 360 -0.90 6.88 9.39
CA GLY A 360 0.09 7.81 9.87
C GLY A 360 1.08 7.21 10.88
N ALA A 361 1.04 5.89 11.12
CA ALA A 361 2.01 5.22 11.97
C ALA A 361 3.40 5.17 11.30
N VAL A 362 4.46 5.16 12.12
CA VAL A 362 5.82 4.89 11.63
C VAL A 362 5.88 3.45 11.15
N VAL A 363 6.27 3.27 9.88
CA VAL A 363 6.38 1.98 9.21
C VAL A 363 7.57 1.21 9.76
N GLU A 364 7.36 -0.07 10.03
CA GLU A 364 8.42 -0.98 10.47
C GLU A 364 8.84 -1.89 9.31
N PRO A 365 10.15 -2.07 9.06
CA PRO A 365 10.63 -3.18 8.24
C PRO A 365 10.35 -4.50 8.99
N ARG A 366 9.74 -5.47 8.31
CA ARG A 366 9.47 -6.80 8.87
C ARG A 366 9.69 -7.88 7.83
N ILE A 367 10.30 -9.00 8.21
CA ILE A 367 10.37 -10.18 7.34
C ILE A 367 9.02 -10.89 7.41
N SER A 368 8.37 -11.05 6.27
CA SER A 368 7.08 -11.74 6.18
C SER A 368 6.95 -12.51 4.88
N THR A 369 6.28 -13.66 4.94
CA THR A 369 5.92 -14.43 3.75
C THR A 369 4.67 -13.82 3.14
N GLN A 370 4.83 -13.25 1.95
CA GLN A 370 3.76 -12.51 1.25
C GLN A 370 3.65 -12.95 -0.20
N TRP A 371 2.56 -12.56 -0.84
CA TRP A 371 2.32 -12.73 -2.27
C TRP A 371 2.79 -11.49 -3.03
N PHE A 372 3.49 -11.72 -4.15
CA PHE A 372 4.07 -10.65 -4.95
C PHE A 372 3.77 -10.83 -6.43
N VAL A 373 3.59 -9.72 -7.14
CA VAL A 373 3.59 -9.67 -8.61
C VAL A 373 4.96 -9.23 -9.11
N LYS A 374 5.55 -9.99 -10.03
CA LYS A 374 6.78 -9.63 -10.74
C LYS A 374 6.52 -8.43 -11.63
N MET A 375 7.04 -7.28 -11.24
CA MET A 375 6.65 -6.02 -11.89
C MET A 375 7.41 -5.72 -13.17
N LYS A 376 8.66 -6.17 -13.26
CA LYS A 376 9.57 -5.83 -14.37
C LYS A 376 9.01 -6.20 -15.74
N GLU A 377 8.34 -7.34 -15.85
CA GLU A 377 7.75 -7.83 -17.10
C GLU A 377 6.49 -7.05 -17.52
N LEU A 378 5.72 -6.56 -16.54
CA LEU A 378 4.50 -5.77 -16.79
C LEU A 378 4.81 -4.29 -17.05
N ALA A 379 5.87 -3.77 -16.44
CA ALA A 379 6.23 -2.35 -16.51
C ALA A 379 6.78 -1.92 -17.87
N GLY A 380 7.55 -2.80 -18.54
CA GLY A 380 8.14 -2.49 -19.84
C GLY A 380 7.12 -2.09 -20.92
N PRO A 381 6.10 -2.93 -21.21
CA PRO A 381 5.05 -2.60 -22.16
C PRO A 381 4.29 -1.32 -21.77
N ALA A 382 3.98 -1.13 -20.49
CA ALA A 382 3.28 0.07 -20.03
C ALA A 382 4.11 1.35 -20.20
N LEU A 383 5.42 1.27 -19.95
CA LEU A 383 6.34 2.39 -20.17
C LEU A 383 6.41 2.76 -21.65
N ALA A 384 6.47 1.76 -22.53
CA ALA A 384 6.54 1.96 -23.98
C ALA A 384 5.32 2.72 -24.52
N GLU A 385 4.10 2.39 -24.06
CA GLU A 385 2.88 3.10 -24.47
C GLU A 385 2.95 4.62 -24.24
N VAL A 386 3.53 5.05 -23.12
CA VAL A 386 3.66 6.48 -22.79
C VAL A 386 4.85 7.11 -23.52
N LEU A 387 6.01 6.45 -23.57
CA LEU A 387 7.21 7.01 -24.21
C LEU A 387 7.07 7.13 -25.74
N GLU A 388 6.29 6.25 -26.36
CA GLU A 388 6.02 6.29 -27.81
C GLU A 388 4.83 7.18 -28.18
N ASN A 389 4.30 7.96 -27.22
CA ASN A 389 3.14 8.86 -27.38
C ASN A 389 1.86 8.13 -27.85
N ARG A 390 1.72 6.83 -27.54
CA ARG A 390 0.44 6.13 -27.69
C ARG A 390 -0.52 6.46 -26.56
N ILE A 391 -0.01 6.81 -25.38
CA ILE A 391 -0.79 7.40 -24.29
C ILE A 391 -0.22 8.77 -23.98
N THR A 392 -1.06 9.80 -23.99
CA THR A 392 -0.62 11.18 -23.70
C THR A 392 -0.99 11.57 -22.27
N ILE A 393 0.00 11.98 -21.48
CA ILE A 393 -0.19 12.51 -20.13
C ILE A 393 -0.28 14.04 -20.20
N HIS A 394 -1.27 14.63 -19.51
CA HIS A 394 -1.51 16.06 -19.47
C HIS A 394 -1.49 16.59 -18.01
N PRO A 395 -0.64 17.58 -17.67
CA PRO A 395 0.52 18.11 -18.42
C PRO A 395 1.72 17.15 -18.44
N GLY A 396 2.19 16.78 -19.63
CA GLY A 396 3.24 15.76 -19.80
C GLY A 396 4.62 16.21 -19.31
N GLU A 397 4.95 17.48 -19.51
CA GLU A 397 6.22 18.11 -19.14
C GLU A 397 6.56 17.99 -17.64
N LYS A 398 5.53 17.82 -16.80
CA LYS A 398 5.68 17.74 -15.35
C LYS A 398 5.86 16.31 -14.84
N PHE A 399 5.23 15.33 -15.49
CA PHE A 399 5.08 13.98 -14.94
C PHE A 399 5.85 12.91 -15.69
N LEU A 400 6.24 13.13 -16.95
CA LEU A 400 6.87 12.11 -17.78
C LEU A 400 8.18 11.58 -17.17
N ALA A 401 9.02 12.46 -16.64
CA ALA A 401 10.29 12.08 -16.02
C ALA A 401 10.07 11.19 -14.77
N THR A 402 9.14 11.58 -13.90
CA THR A 402 8.80 10.80 -12.70
C THR A 402 8.15 9.47 -13.05
N TYR A 403 7.25 9.47 -14.05
CA TYR A 403 6.61 8.26 -14.57
C TYR A 403 7.63 7.25 -15.10
N LYS A 404 8.55 7.73 -15.96
CA LYS A 404 9.64 6.94 -16.51
C LYS A 404 10.53 6.37 -15.42
N TYR A 405 11.03 7.23 -14.53
CA TYR A 405 11.92 6.82 -13.45
C TYR A 405 11.31 5.72 -12.56
N TRP A 406 10.03 5.85 -12.22
CA TRP A 406 9.35 4.85 -11.39
C TRP A 406 9.22 3.50 -12.10
N LEU A 407 8.81 3.47 -13.37
CA LEU A 407 8.68 2.21 -14.12
C LEU A 407 10.03 1.54 -14.39
N GLU A 408 11.10 2.30 -14.61
CA GLU A 408 12.45 1.77 -14.81
C GLU A 408 13.03 1.13 -13.54
N ASN A 409 12.60 1.58 -12.36
CA ASN A 409 13.11 1.16 -11.05
C ASN A 409 12.06 0.42 -10.20
N VAL A 410 10.97 -0.05 -10.82
CA VAL A 410 9.86 -0.69 -10.10
C VAL A 410 10.32 -1.98 -9.43
N LYS A 411 9.92 -2.18 -8.17
CA LYS A 411 10.11 -3.44 -7.45
C LYS A 411 8.89 -4.33 -7.57
N ASP A 412 9.05 -5.61 -7.22
CA ASP A 412 7.92 -6.55 -7.16
C ASP A 412 6.85 -6.04 -6.18
N TRP A 413 5.60 -6.09 -6.60
CA TRP A 413 4.49 -5.50 -5.89
C TRP A 413 3.92 -6.49 -4.88
N CYS A 414 3.98 -6.15 -3.59
CA CYS A 414 3.32 -6.92 -2.53
C CYS A 414 1.79 -6.79 -2.66
N ILE A 415 1.10 -7.89 -2.96
CA ILE A 415 -0.35 -7.92 -3.22
C ILE A 415 -1.18 -8.54 -2.10
N SER A 416 -0.57 -9.13 -1.07
CA SER A 416 -1.29 -9.66 0.10
C SER A 416 -1.38 -8.64 1.23
N ARG A 417 -2.47 -8.72 2.00
CA ARG A 417 -2.78 -7.85 3.15
C ARG A 417 -3.43 -8.68 4.26
N GLN A 418 -3.03 -8.44 5.51
CA GLN A 418 -3.49 -9.17 6.70
C GLN A 418 -4.78 -8.54 7.26
N LEU A 419 -5.74 -8.30 6.36
CA LEU A 419 -7.00 -7.64 6.65
C LEU A 419 -8.18 -8.60 6.50
N TRP A 420 -9.35 -8.21 7.01
CA TRP A 420 -10.57 -9.00 6.85
C TRP A 420 -11.42 -8.50 5.68
N TRP A 421 -11.36 -7.20 5.38
CA TRP A 421 -12.06 -6.52 4.30
C TRP A 421 -11.23 -6.46 3.01
N GLY A 422 -11.74 -7.11 1.96
CA GLY A 422 -11.10 -7.20 0.65
C GLY A 422 -11.39 -8.55 -0.01
N GLN A 423 -10.87 -8.75 -1.21
CA GLN A 423 -10.99 -10.04 -1.91
C GLN A 423 -9.97 -11.04 -1.33
N GLN A 424 -10.46 -12.11 -0.72
CA GLN A 424 -9.61 -13.15 -0.12
C GLN A 424 -8.78 -13.88 -1.18
N ILE A 425 -7.50 -14.12 -0.88
CA ILE A 425 -6.57 -14.72 -1.83
C ILE A 425 -7.03 -16.14 -2.23
N PRO A 426 -7.06 -16.45 -3.54
CA PRO A 426 -7.47 -17.76 -4.04
C PRO A 426 -6.33 -18.80 -3.95
N ALA A 427 -5.86 -19.05 -2.72
CA ALA A 427 -4.88 -20.09 -2.41
C ALA A 427 -5.37 -20.95 -1.23
N TRP A 428 -5.14 -22.25 -1.29
CA TRP A 428 -5.52 -23.24 -0.27
C TRP A 428 -4.30 -24.02 0.18
N TYR A 429 -4.27 -24.33 1.47
CA TYR A 429 -3.21 -25.11 2.11
C TYR A 429 -3.78 -26.40 2.67
N ASP A 430 -3.08 -27.51 2.43
CA ASP A 430 -3.33 -28.75 3.16
C ASP A 430 -2.61 -28.76 4.52
N GLU A 431 -2.78 -29.83 5.28
CA GLU A 431 -2.17 -29.98 6.61
C GLU A 431 -0.64 -30.04 6.58
N GLU A 432 -0.04 -30.37 5.42
CA GLU A 432 1.41 -30.39 5.21
C GLU A 432 1.95 -28.99 4.82
N GLY A 433 1.06 -28.04 4.55
CA GLY A 433 1.39 -26.68 4.12
C GLY A 433 1.62 -26.55 2.61
N THR A 434 1.27 -27.57 1.81
CA THR A 434 1.33 -27.49 0.35
C THR A 434 0.30 -26.49 -0.16
N CYS A 435 0.74 -25.56 -1.00
CA CYS A 435 -0.10 -24.51 -1.56
C CYS A 435 -0.74 -24.92 -2.90
N TYR A 436 -2.04 -24.73 -3.03
CA TYR A 436 -2.81 -24.94 -4.26
C TYR A 436 -3.55 -23.64 -4.63
N VAL A 437 -3.54 -23.24 -5.90
CA VAL A 437 -4.16 -21.98 -6.38
C VAL A 437 -5.23 -22.31 -7.42
N ALA A 438 -6.45 -21.78 -7.22
CA ALA A 438 -7.64 -22.00 -8.05
C ALA A 438 -8.68 -20.90 -7.81
N GLU A 439 -9.65 -20.62 -8.68
CA GLU A 439 -10.56 -19.48 -8.41
C GLU A 439 -11.50 -19.72 -7.20
N THR A 440 -11.85 -20.97 -6.94
CA THR A 440 -12.72 -21.42 -5.84
C THR A 440 -12.29 -22.80 -5.36
N LEU A 441 -12.74 -23.20 -4.17
CA LEU A 441 -12.53 -24.56 -3.66
C LEU A 441 -13.16 -25.61 -4.60
N ASP A 442 -14.33 -25.34 -5.15
CA ASP A 442 -14.98 -26.25 -6.09
C ASP A 442 -14.15 -26.44 -7.36
N HIS A 443 -13.57 -25.36 -7.91
CA HIS A 443 -12.66 -25.46 -9.05
C HIS A 443 -11.39 -26.25 -8.69
N LEU A 444 -10.82 -26.05 -7.50
CA LEU A 444 -9.67 -26.82 -7.03
C LEU A 444 -9.99 -28.32 -6.97
N LEU A 445 -11.14 -28.70 -6.40
CA LEU A 445 -11.55 -30.10 -6.28
C LEU A 445 -11.97 -30.74 -7.61
N GLN A 446 -12.27 -29.93 -8.64
CA GLN A 446 -12.46 -30.40 -10.00
C GLN A 446 -11.13 -30.64 -10.72
N GLU A 447 -10.17 -29.71 -10.59
CA GLU A 447 -8.82 -29.85 -11.16
C GLU A 447 -8.00 -30.95 -10.45
N ARG A 448 -8.24 -31.16 -9.15
CA ARG A 448 -7.50 -32.07 -8.27
C ARG A 448 -8.45 -32.96 -7.45
N PRO A 449 -9.13 -33.95 -8.07
CA PRO A 449 -10.10 -34.80 -7.39
C PRO A 449 -9.53 -35.60 -6.21
N GLU A 450 -8.22 -35.84 -6.16
CA GLU A 450 -7.52 -36.50 -5.06
C GLU A 450 -7.56 -35.72 -3.75
N LEU A 451 -7.80 -34.41 -3.80
CA LEU A 451 -7.96 -33.56 -2.62
C LEU A 451 -9.36 -33.64 -2.01
N LYS A 452 -10.30 -34.38 -2.62
CA LYS A 452 -11.65 -34.55 -2.06
C LYS A 452 -11.58 -35.26 -0.71
N GLY A 453 -12.11 -34.58 0.32
CA GLY A 453 -12.09 -35.05 1.71
C GLY A 453 -10.83 -34.65 2.49
N ALA A 454 -9.83 -34.01 1.84
CA ALA A 454 -8.73 -33.38 2.54
C ALA A 454 -9.20 -32.13 3.29
N LYS A 455 -8.57 -31.84 4.43
CA LYS A 455 -8.78 -30.59 5.14
C LYS A 455 -7.96 -29.49 4.45
N LEU A 456 -8.65 -28.59 3.76
CA LEU A 456 -8.04 -27.47 3.06
C LEU A 456 -8.44 -26.16 3.74
N GLU A 457 -7.44 -25.33 4.06
CA GLU A 457 -7.66 -23.99 4.62
C GLU A 457 -7.29 -22.94 3.58
N GLN A 458 -8.21 -22.02 3.26
CA GLN A 458 -7.92 -20.92 2.35
C GLN A 458 -6.98 -19.92 3.04
N ASP A 459 -6.10 -19.29 2.25
CA ASP A 459 -5.28 -18.17 2.68
C ASP A 459 -6.15 -17.10 3.36
N LYS A 460 -5.73 -16.66 4.53
CA LYS A 460 -6.48 -15.69 5.35
C LYS A 460 -6.27 -14.27 4.87
N ASP A 461 -5.21 -14.04 4.09
CA ASP A 461 -4.90 -12.74 3.52
C ASP A 461 -5.93 -12.33 2.46
N VAL A 462 -6.16 -11.04 2.36
CA VAL A 462 -6.90 -10.42 1.26
C VAL A 462 -5.94 -9.73 0.30
N MET A 463 -6.41 -9.49 -0.92
CA MET A 463 -5.64 -8.78 -1.91
C MET A 463 -5.62 -7.27 -1.64
N ASP A 464 -4.52 -6.65 -2.05
CA ASP A 464 -4.37 -5.22 -2.15
C ASP A 464 -5.54 -4.62 -2.97
N THR A 465 -6.13 -3.53 -2.48
CA THR A 465 -7.18 -2.81 -3.20
C THR A 465 -6.75 -2.46 -4.62
N TRP A 466 -5.51 -2.02 -4.81
CA TRP A 466 -5.00 -1.63 -6.13
C TRP A 466 -4.99 -2.80 -7.13
N PHE A 467 -4.93 -4.04 -6.65
CA PHE A 467 -5.06 -5.27 -7.46
C PHE A 467 -6.47 -5.53 -7.97
N SER A 468 -7.48 -4.91 -7.35
CA SER A 468 -8.82 -4.84 -7.93
C SER A 468 -8.98 -3.61 -8.83
N SER A 469 -8.51 -2.44 -8.40
CA SER A 469 -8.76 -1.17 -9.06
C SER A 469 -8.00 -1.03 -10.38
N TRP A 470 -6.88 -1.72 -10.57
CA TRP A 470 -6.18 -1.73 -11.88
C TRP A 470 -6.98 -2.40 -13.01
N LEU A 471 -8.02 -3.19 -12.70
CA LEU A 471 -8.91 -3.81 -13.69
C LEU A 471 -10.07 -2.89 -14.12
N TRP A 472 -10.20 -1.71 -13.50
CA TRP A 472 -11.36 -0.84 -13.64
C TRP A 472 -11.83 -0.58 -15.08
N PRO A 473 -10.96 -0.15 -16.02
CA PRO A 473 -11.41 0.16 -17.39
C PRO A 473 -11.86 -1.08 -18.18
N ILE A 474 -11.55 -2.28 -17.70
CA ILE A 474 -11.90 -3.55 -18.35
C ILE A 474 -13.14 -4.15 -17.69
N GLU A 475 -13.13 -4.29 -16.36
CA GLU A 475 -14.14 -5.09 -15.68
C GLU A 475 -15.46 -4.37 -15.44
N VAL A 476 -15.50 -3.03 -15.46
CA VAL A 476 -16.79 -2.32 -15.49
C VAL A 476 -17.61 -2.62 -16.76
N PHE A 477 -16.97 -3.14 -17.80
CA PHE A 477 -17.60 -3.68 -19.02
C PHE A 477 -17.51 -5.22 -19.08
N LYS A 478 -17.25 -5.87 -17.94
CA LYS A 478 -17.13 -7.33 -17.79
C LYS A 478 -16.10 -7.97 -18.72
N GLY A 479 -15.02 -7.24 -19.05
CA GLY A 479 -14.04 -7.70 -20.03
C GLY A 479 -13.22 -8.91 -19.58
N ILE A 480 -13.09 -9.16 -18.26
CA ILE A 480 -12.38 -10.32 -17.72
C ILE A 480 -13.35 -11.48 -17.49
N THR A 481 -14.50 -11.22 -16.86
CA THR A 481 -15.52 -12.25 -16.59
C THR A 481 -16.23 -12.72 -17.84
N GLN A 482 -16.46 -11.85 -18.82
CA GLN A 482 -17.16 -12.11 -20.08
C GLN A 482 -16.34 -11.61 -21.28
N PRO A 483 -15.21 -12.24 -21.59
CA PRO A 483 -14.31 -11.76 -22.65
C PRO A 483 -15.02 -11.75 -24.01
N GLY A 484 -14.84 -10.65 -24.76
CA GLY A 484 -15.42 -10.49 -26.10
C GLY A 484 -16.90 -10.13 -26.14
N ASN A 485 -17.51 -9.78 -25.00
CA ASN A 485 -18.89 -9.29 -24.96
C ASN A 485 -19.07 -7.97 -25.74
N PRO A 486 -20.31 -7.61 -26.15
CA PRO A 486 -20.55 -6.41 -26.96
C PRO A 486 -20.08 -5.10 -26.33
N GLU A 487 -20.12 -4.98 -25.00
CA GLU A 487 -19.75 -3.74 -24.32
C GLU A 487 -18.24 -3.52 -24.29
N ILE A 488 -17.48 -4.54 -23.87
CA ILE A 488 -16.02 -4.40 -23.85
C ILE A 488 -15.47 -4.17 -25.26
N ASN A 489 -16.07 -4.77 -26.30
CA ASN A 489 -15.62 -4.54 -27.67
C ASN A 489 -15.98 -3.14 -28.22
N TYR A 490 -16.90 -2.43 -27.56
CA TYR A 490 -17.41 -1.15 -28.03
C TYR A 490 -16.88 0.03 -27.20
N TYR A 491 -16.83 -0.09 -25.87
CA TYR A 491 -16.41 0.97 -24.95
C TYR A 491 -14.95 0.88 -24.51
N TYR A 492 -14.21 -0.18 -24.84
CA TYR A 492 -12.78 -0.26 -24.60
C TYR A 492 -12.02 -0.16 -25.94
N PRO A 493 -10.93 0.62 -26.02
CA PRO A 493 -10.32 1.42 -24.95
C PRO A 493 -11.16 2.64 -24.57
N THR A 494 -11.00 3.13 -23.34
CA THR A 494 -11.69 4.34 -22.88
C THR A 494 -11.11 5.61 -23.51
N ALA A 495 -11.89 6.68 -23.63
CA ALA A 495 -11.46 7.88 -24.35
C ALA A 495 -10.37 8.64 -23.56
N VAL A 496 -10.63 8.92 -22.29
CA VAL A 496 -9.75 9.72 -21.43
C VAL A 496 -9.90 9.29 -19.97
N LEU A 497 -8.78 9.23 -19.25
CA LEU A 497 -8.75 9.05 -17.82
C LEU A 497 -8.49 10.40 -17.13
N VAL A 498 -9.45 10.91 -16.37
CA VAL A 498 -9.32 12.14 -15.59
C VAL A 498 -9.08 11.78 -14.13
N THR A 499 -7.93 12.14 -13.55
CA THR A 499 -7.61 11.73 -12.17
C THR A 499 -6.67 12.70 -11.45
N GLY A 500 -6.43 12.47 -10.15
CA GLY A 500 -5.42 13.18 -9.36
C GLY A 500 -4.00 12.67 -9.63
N GLN A 501 -3.02 13.57 -9.62
CA GLN A 501 -1.59 13.22 -9.80
C GLN A 501 -1.04 12.29 -8.70
N ASP A 502 -1.72 12.18 -7.55
CA ASP A 502 -1.30 11.37 -6.40
C ASP A 502 -1.48 9.86 -6.60
N ILE A 503 -2.25 9.43 -7.62
CA ILE A 503 -2.46 8.01 -7.93
C ILE A 503 -1.89 7.57 -9.28
N ILE A 504 -0.91 8.32 -9.80
CA ILE A 504 -0.20 7.99 -11.05
C ILE A 504 0.43 6.59 -11.00
N PHE A 505 1.06 6.21 -9.90
CA PHE A 505 1.75 4.92 -9.75
C PHE A 505 0.81 3.81 -9.29
N PHE A 506 -0.04 4.13 -8.32
CA PHE A 506 -1.01 3.20 -7.75
C PHE A 506 -2.05 2.71 -8.75
N TRP A 507 -2.47 3.58 -9.66
CA TRP A 507 -3.66 3.33 -10.47
C TRP A 507 -3.41 3.53 -11.96
N VAL A 508 -2.94 4.71 -12.39
CA VAL A 508 -2.75 4.97 -13.83
C VAL A 508 -1.76 3.99 -14.46
N ALA A 509 -0.56 3.88 -13.89
CA ALA A 509 0.45 2.95 -14.39
C ALA A 509 -0.03 1.49 -14.34
N ARG A 510 -0.72 1.11 -13.27
CA ARG A 510 -1.27 -0.25 -13.10
C ARG A 510 -2.38 -0.56 -14.10
N MET A 511 -3.27 0.38 -14.42
CA MET A 511 -4.28 0.19 -15.46
C MET A 511 -3.66 0.04 -16.86
N ILE A 512 -2.56 0.74 -17.14
CA ILE A 512 -1.83 0.56 -18.40
C ILE A 512 -1.25 -0.85 -18.45
N MET A 513 -0.61 -1.30 -17.36
CA MET A 513 -0.11 -2.68 -17.26
C MET A 513 -1.22 -3.72 -17.46
N SER A 514 -2.39 -3.53 -16.85
CA SER A 514 -3.51 -4.48 -16.99
C SER A 514 -4.08 -4.49 -18.41
N GLY A 515 -4.20 -3.33 -19.07
CA GLY A 515 -4.60 -3.25 -20.48
C GLY A 515 -3.64 -4.01 -21.39
N MET A 516 -2.34 -3.78 -21.22
CA MET A 516 -1.32 -4.48 -22.02
C MET A 516 -1.30 -5.98 -21.72
N GLU A 517 -1.51 -6.41 -20.48
CA GLU A 517 -1.51 -7.84 -20.12
C GLU A 517 -2.75 -8.58 -20.65
N PHE A 518 -3.96 -8.06 -20.39
CA PHE A 518 -5.21 -8.80 -20.59
C PHE A 518 -5.92 -8.47 -21.91
N LYS A 519 -5.65 -7.30 -22.48
CA LYS A 519 -6.28 -6.83 -23.73
C LYS A 519 -5.27 -6.64 -24.87
N GLN A 520 -3.97 -6.63 -24.58
CA GLN A 520 -2.91 -6.32 -25.55
C GLN A 520 -3.15 -4.96 -26.23
N GLU A 521 -3.77 -4.04 -25.49
CA GLU A 521 -4.18 -2.73 -25.96
C GLU A 521 -4.19 -1.75 -24.78
N ARG A 522 -3.93 -0.46 -25.04
CA ARG A 522 -3.94 0.58 -24.01
C ARG A 522 -5.35 0.76 -23.42
N PRO A 523 -5.50 1.01 -22.11
CA PRO A 523 -6.81 1.21 -21.49
C PRO A 523 -7.47 2.56 -21.82
N PHE A 524 -6.67 3.55 -22.22
CA PHE A 524 -7.09 4.91 -22.56
C PHE A 524 -6.06 5.57 -23.47
N ALA A 525 -6.49 6.57 -24.25
CA ALA A 525 -5.59 7.37 -25.10
C ALA A 525 -4.97 8.55 -24.36
N ASP A 526 -5.73 9.19 -23.47
CA ASP A 526 -5.32 10.40 -22.75
C ASP A 526 -5.45 10.22 -21.24
N VAL A 527 -4.48 10.75 -20.49
CA VAL A 527 -4.54 10.88 -19.03
C VAL A 527 -4.47 12.36 -18.68
N TYR A 528 -5.55 12.88 -18.10
CA TYR A 528 -5.63 14.27 -17.64
C TYR A 528 -5.51 14.33 -16.11
N PHE A 529 -4.42 14.91 -15.62
CA PHE A 529 -4.22 15.13 -14.19
C PHE A 529 -4.82 16.46 -13.75
N THR A 530 -5.80 16.39 -12.84
CA THR A 530 -6.36 17.59 -12.21
C THR A 530 -5.38 18.22 -11.23
N GLY A 531 -5.48 19.53 -11.04
CA GLY A 531 -4.81 20.21 -9.92
C GLY A 531 -5.29 19.71 -8.56
N MET A 532 -4.53 20.02 -7.50
CA MET A 532 -4.99 19.75 -6.12
C MET A 532 -5.69 20.98 -5.55
N VAL A 533 -6.93 20.81 -5.10
CA VAL A 533 -7.68 21.86 -4.39
C VAL A 533 -7.02 22.12 -3.03
N ARG A 534 -6.80 23.41 -2.72
CA ARG A 534 -6.12 23.85 -1.50
C ARG A 534 -6.99 24.79 -0.69
N ASP A 535 -6.84 24.74 0.63
CA ASP A 535 -7.49 25.70 1.55
C ASP A 535 -6.83 27.09 1.47
N LYS A 536 -7.38 28.05 2.22
CA LYS A 536 -6.87 29.45 2.27
C LYS A 536 -5.41 29.55 2.74
N GLN A 537 -4.86 28.51 3.37
CA GLN A 537 -3.46 28.44 3.82
C GLN A 537 -2.56 27.70 2.82
N GLY A 538 -3.11 27.29 1.67
CA GLY A 538 -2.39 26.54 0.66
C GLY A 538 -2.21 25.06 1.01
N ARG A 539 -2.86 24.51 2.03
CA ARG A 539 -2.77 23.07 2.37
C ARG A 539 -3.74 22.28 1.51
N LYS A 540 -3.39 21.04 1.14
CA LYS A 540 -4.31 20.14 0.41
C LYS A 540 -5.63 20.04 1.18
N MET A 541 -6.76 20.23 0.51
CA MET A 541 -8.06 19.95 1.12
C MET A 541 -8.20 18.44 1.31
N SER A 542 -8.46 18.02 2.55
CA SER A 542 -8.69 16.63 2.90
C SER A 542 -9.58 16.53 4.13
N LYS A 543 -10.30 15.41 4.26
CA LYS A 543 -11.12 15.15 5.44
C LYS A 543 -10.29 15.03 6.72
N GLN A 544 -9.10 14.42 6.62
CA GLN A 544 -8.24 14.20 7.78
C GLN A 544 -7.81 15.52 8.42
N LEU A 545 -7.63 16.57 7.62
CA LEU A 545 -7.32 17.92 8.10
C LEU A 545 -8.55 18.73 8.50
N GLY A 546 -9.77 18.20 8.31
CA GLY A 546 -11.02 18.91 8.58
C GLY A 546 -11.17 20.22 7.80
N ASN A 547 -10.49 20.36 6.66
CA ASN A 547 -10.36 21.61 5.91
C ASN A 547 -11.06 21.60 4.54
N SER A 548 -11.95 20.62 4.30
CA SER A 548 -12.86 20.61 3.15
C SER A 548 -14.28 20.94 3.61
N PRO A 549 -15.00 21.85 2.94
CA PRO A 549 -16.43 22.04 3.20
C PRO A 549 -17.22 20.77 2.87
N ASP A 550 -18.40 20.62 3.46
CA ASP A 550 -19.39 19.65 3.01
C ASP A 550 -19.92 20.07 1.64
N LEU A 551 -20.06 19.10 0.74
CA LEU A 551 -20.44 19.38 -0.64
C LEU A 551 -21.93 19.73 -0.79
N LEU A 552 -22.79 19.06 -0.03
CA LEU A 552 -24.23 19.31 -0.11
C LEU A 552 -24.55 20.67 0.52
N GLU A 553 -23.92 21.01 1.65
CA GLU A 553 -24.02 22.33 2.26
C GLU A 553 -23.52 23.48 1.36
N LEU A 554 -22.66 23.20 0.37
CA LEU A 554 -22.20 24.20 -0.59
C LEU A 554 -23.16 24.38 -1.77
N ILE A 555 -23.93 23.34 -2.10
CA ILE A 555 -24.92 23.33 -3.18
C ILE A 555 -26.23 23.99 -2.69
N GLU A 556 -26.61 23.72 -1.44
CA GLU A 556 -27.75 24.34 -0.74
C GLU A 556 -27.47 25.81 -0.39
#